data_AF-A0A369XIQ0-F1
#
_entry.id   AF-A0A369XIQ0-F1
#
_cell.length_a   1.000
_cell.length_b   1.000
_cell.length_c   1.000
_cell.angle_alpha   90.00
_cell.angle_beta   90.00
_cell.angle_gamma   90.00
#
_symmetry.space_group_name_H-M   'P 1'
#
loop_
_entity.id
_entity.type
_entity.pdbx_description
1 polymer ?
#
loop_
_entity_poly.entity_id
_entity_poly.type
_entity_poly.pdbx_seq_one_letter_code
_entity_poly.pdbx_strand_id
1 'polypeptide(L)' 'MTHEPTITHDSVDSGVVSRSDPLNYVTEASAMRFEPGRLPPRIQTTLGNGQPFILTSSAPHCFKYRQHFGCIQLVVYND' A
#
# COMPACT_ATOMS: atom_id res chain seq x y z
N MET A 1 -15.65 13.44 3.16
CA MET A 1 -15.21 12.13 3.70
C MET A 1 -14.04 11.68 2.85
N THR A 2 -12.86 11.49 3.44
CA THR A 2 -11.69 11.02 2.71
C THR A 2 -11.81 9.51 2.54
N HIS A 3 -11.98 9.02 1.31
CA HIS A 3 -11.94 7.59 1.07
C HIS A 3 -10.50 7.11 1.24
N GLU A 4 -10.25 6.27 2.24
CA GLU A 4 -8.96 5.62 2.40
C GLU A 4 -8.76 4.60 1.27
N PRO A 5 -7.57 4.54 0.64
CA PRO A 5 -7.29 3.55 -0.39
C PRO A 5 -7.43 2.15 0.20
N THR A 6 -7.83 1.17 -0.61
CA THR A 6 -8.04 -0.22 -0.18
C THR A 6 -7.32 -1.18 -1.11
N ILE A 7 -6.56 -2.13 -0.54
CA ILE A 7 -5.88 -3.21 -1.26
C ILE A 7 -6.52 -4.55 -0.91
N THR A 8 -6.97 -5.29 -1.90
CA THR A 8 -7.54 -6.64 -1.73
C THR A 8 -6.67 -7.71 -2.40
N HIS A 9 -7.04 -8.98 -2.23
CA HIS A 9 -6.46 -10.07 -3.02
C HIS A 9 -6.70 -9.83 -4.53
N ASP A 10 -7.86 -9.32 -4.92
CA ASP A 10 -8.13 -8.95 -6.32
C ASP A 10 -7.17 -7.86 -6.83
N SER A 11 -6.72 -6.93 -5.98
CA SER A 11 -5.70 -5.95 -6.35
C SER A 11 -4.36 -6.62 -6.67
N VAL A 12 -4.07 -7.76 -6.04
CA VAL A 12 -2.87 -8.55 -6.34
C VAL A 12 -3.07 -9.34 -7.63
N ASP A 13 -4.21 -10.01 -7.77
CA ASP A 13 -4.51 -10.86 -8.93
C ASP A 13 -4.64 -10.06 -10.23
N SER A 14 -5.14 -8.82 -10.14
CA SER A 14 -5.21 -7.87 -11.27
C SER A 14 -3.89 -7.18 -11.59
N GLY A 15 -2.85 -7.38 -10.79
CA GLY A 15 -1.52 -6.80 -10.99
C GLY A 15 -1.37 -5.34 -10.55
N VAL A 16 -2.40 -4.74 -9.93
CA VAL A 16 -2.31 -3.39 -9.33
C VAL A 16 -1.25 -3.38 -8.22
N VAL A 17 -1.21 -4.44 -7.41
CA VAL A 17 -0.20 -4.63 -6.36
C VAL A 17 0.59 -5.89 -6.70
N SER A 18 1.89 -5.73 -6.92
CA SER A 18 2.79 -6.86 -7.19
C SER A 18 3.36 -7.40 -5.88
N ARG A 19 3.51 -8.72 -5.79
CA ARG A 19 4.16 -9.37 -4.66
C ARG A 19 5.65 -9.59 -4.98
N SER A 20 6.55 -8.92 -4.27
CA SER A 20 8.00 -9.09 -4.48
C SER A 20 8.55 -10.28 -3.69
N ASP A 21 7.99 -10.57 -2.51
CA ASP A 21 8.30 -11.76 -1.71
C ASP A 21 7.11 -12.12 -0.78
N PRO A 22 7.19 -13.17 0.07
CA PRO A 22 6.05 -13.58 0.88
C PRO A 22 5.43 -12.50 1.77
N LEU A 23 6.21 -11.51 2.21
CA LEU A 23 5.79 -10.44 3.13
C LEU A 23 5.91 -9.05 2.52
N ASN A 24 6.47 -8.89 1.32
CA ASN A 24 6.66 -7.60 0.68
C ASN A 24 5.83 -7.49 -0.60
N TYR A 25 5.12 -6.36 -0.67
CA TYR A 25 4.31 -5.96 -1.80
C TYR A 25 4.81 -4.62 -2.33
N VAL A 26 4.65 -4.41 -3.62
CA VAL A 26 5.02 -3.19 -4.31
C VAL A 26 3.90 -2.73 -5.23
N THR A 27 3.74 -1.42 -5.39
CA THR A 27 2.78 -0.81 -6.31
C THR A 27 3.23 0.60 -6.66
N GLU A 28 2.55 1.21 -7.62
CA GLU A 28 2.74 2.60 -8.03
C GLU A 28 1.66 3.49 -7.39
N ALA A 29 2.02 4.74 -7.07
CA ALA A 29 1.08 5.71 -6.50
C ALA A 29 -0.10 5.96 -7.44
N SER A 30 0.14 6.04 -8.75
CA SER A 30 -0.90 6.20 -9.77
C SER A 30 -1.87 5.01 -9.83
N ALA A 31 -1.37 3.77 -9.71
CA ALA A 31 -2.18 2.55 -9.72
C ALA A 31 -3.15 2.50 -8.53
N MET A 32 -2.71 3.07 -7.40
CA MET A 32 -3.50 3.26 -6.18
C MET A 32 -4.35 4.53 -6.17
N ARG A 33 -4.31 5.33 -7.26
CA ARG A 33 -5.03 6.60 -7.44
C ARG A 33 -4.71 7.63 -6.36
N PHE A 34 -3.45 7.70 -5.94
CA PHE A 34 -3.01 8.75 -5.02
C PHE A 34 -3.07 10.10 -5.74
N GLU A 35 -3.62 11.11 -5.06
CA GLU A 35 -3.60 12.48 -5.59
C GLU A 35 -2.17 13.04 -5.48
N PRO A 36 -1.66 13.75 -6.49
CA PRO A 36 -0.36 14.41 -6.40
C PRO A 36 -0.26 15.31 -5.16
N GLY A 37 0.84 15.17 -4.41
CA GLY A 37 1.05 15.92 -3.17
C GLY A 37 0.26 15.40 -1.96
N ARG A 38 -0.54 14.33 -2.11
CA ARG A 38 -1.30 13.74 -1.02
C ARG A 38 -0.85 12.31 -0.74
N LEU A 39 -0.28 12.11 0.43
CA LEU A 39 0.12 10.79 0.92
C LEU A 39 -0.87 10.29 1.99
N PRO A 40 -1.61 9.20 1.74
CA PRO A 40 -2.50 8.63 2.75
C PRO A 40 -1.68 8.11 3.93
N PRO A 41 -2.01 8.44 5.19
CA PRO A 41 -1.32 7.86 6.34
C PRO A 41 -1.70 6.38 6.56
N ARG A 42 -2.81 5.94 5.96
CA ARG A 42 -3.41 4.63 6.14
C ARG A 42 -3.99 4.10 4.83
N ILE A 43 -3.85 2.81 4.60
CA ILE A 43 -4.42 2.06 3.47
C ILE A 43 -5.14 0.84 4.04
N GLN A 44 -6.43 0.67 3.75
CA GLN A 44 -7.16 -0.53 4.16
C GLN A 44 -6.66 -1.75 3.39
N THR A 45 -6.76 -2.93 3.99
CA THR A 45 -6.46 -4.15 3.24
C THR A 45 -7.21 -5.37 3.76
N THR A 46 -7.43 -6.34 2.88
CA THR A 46 -7.85 -7.70 3.24
C THR A 46 -6.70 -8.71 3.23
N LEU A 47 -5.47 -8.26 2.93
CA LEU A 47 -4.27 -9.11 2.94
C LEU A 47 -3.85 -9.47 4.37
N GLY A 48 -3.21 -10.62 4.55
CA GLY A 48 -2.64 -11.03 5.84
C GLY A 48 -3.67 -11.08 6.97
N ASN A 49 -3.45 -10.28 8.02
CA ASN A 49 -4.33 -10.22 9.19
C ASN A 49 -5.54 -9.28 9.01
N GLY A 50 -5.76 -8.72 7.82
CA GLY A 50 -6.85 -7.78 7.51
C GLY A 50 -6.76 -6.42 8.23
N GLN A 51 -5.66 -6.17 8.95
CA GLN A 51 -5.40 -4.87 9.56
C GLN A 51 -4.80 -3.91 8.53
N PRO A 52 -5.05 -2.60 8.67
CA PRO A 52 -4.59 -1.61 7.71
C PRO A 52 -3.07 -1.51 7.65
N PHE A 53 -2.59 -1.07 6.50
CA PHE A 53 -1.23 -0.59 6.30
C PHE A 53 -1.11 0.84 6.84
N ILE A 54 -0.11 1.08 7.69
CA ILE A 54 0.20 2.38 8.27
C ILE A 54 1.49 2.90 7.65
N LEU A 55 1.50 4.17 7.26
CA LEU A 55 2.69 4.82 6.74
C LEU A 55 3.77 4.84 7.83
N THR A 56 4.96 4.34 7.48
CA THR A 56 6.10 4.25 8.42
C THR A 56 7.31 5.04 7.97
N SER A 57 7.46 5.26 6.66
CA SER A 57 8.56 6.04 6.10
C SER A 57 8.12 6.67 4.77
N SER A 58 8.55 7.90 4.53
CA SER A 58 8.36 8.61 3.26
C SER A 58 9.71 9.08 2.73
N ALA A 59 9.98 8.79 1.46
CA ALA A 59 11.13 9.28 0.72
C ALA A 59 10.64 9.89 -0.60
N PRO A 60 11.46 10.71 -1.30
CA PRO A 60 11.05 11.35 -2.55
C PRO A 60 10.56 10.39 -3.64
N HIS A 61 11.10 9.17 -3.67
CA HIS A 61 10.85 8.17 -4.71
C HIS A 61 9.92 7.04 -4.27
N CYS A 62 9.68 6.88 -2.97
CA CYS A 62 8.82 5.81 -2.47
C CYS A 62 8.31 6.06 -1.05
N PHE A 63 7.20 5.41 -0.74
CA PHE A 63 6.53 5.44 0.55
C PHE A 63 6.42 4.01 1.07
N LYS A 64 6.79 3.81 2.34
CA LYS A 64 6.76 2.49 2.96
C LYS A 64 5.66 2.42 4.00
N TYR A 65 4.81 1.43 3.83
CA TYR A 65 3.74 1.11 4.75
C TYR A 65 4.00 -0.26 5.39
N ARG A 66 3.54 -0.41 6.63
CA ARG A 66 3.58 -1.68 7.34
C ARG A 66 2.20 -2.04 7.87
N GLN A 67 1.83 -3.30 7.74
CA GLN A 67 0.58 -3.81 8.27
C GLN A 67 0.56 -3.69 9.79
N HIS A 68 -0.49 -3.08 10.32
CA HIS A 68 -0.68 -2.91 11.74
C HIS A 68 -0.78 -4.28 12.44
N PHE A 69 -0.02 -4.46 13.52
CA PHE A 69 0.17 -5.76 14.19
C PHE A 69 0.55 -6.91 13.24
N GLY A 70 1.27 -6.60 12.15
CA GLY A 70 1.67 -7.56 11.13
C GLY A 70 3.13 -7.41 10.69
N CYS A 71 3.54 -8.34 9.83
CA CYS A 71 4.87 -8.37 9.21
C CYS A 71 4.84 -8.02 7.72
N ILE A 72 3.66 -7.86 7.12
CA ILE A 72 3.54 -7.46 5.71
C ILE A 72 3.96 -6.00 5.55
N GLN A 73 4.73 -5.73 4.50
CA GLN A 73 5.16 -4.41 4.08
C GLN A 73 4.67 -4.12 2.67
N LEU A 74 4.35 -2.85 2.44
CA LEU A 74 3.97 -2.33 1.13
C LEU A 74 4.88 -1.15 0.79
N VAL A 75 5.52 -1.21 -0.37
CA VAL A 75 6.26 -0.09 -0.95
C VAL A 75 5.43 0.50 -2.08
N VAL A 76 5.10 1.77 -1.98
CA VAL A 76 4.45 2.53 -3.04
C VAL A 76 5.50 3.42 -3.68
N TYR A 77 5.82 3.18 -4.96
CA TYR A 77 6.73 4.03 -5.72
C TYR A 77 5.99 5.29 -6.20
N ASN A 78 6.72 6.39 -6.27
CA ASN A 78 6.21 7.67 -6.74
C ASN A 78 6.54 7.80 -8.22
N ASP A 79 5.53 7.66 -9.08
CA ASP A 79 5.61 7.71 -10.54
C ASP A 79 5.06 9.00 -11.17
#